data_AF-A0A264Y607-F1
#
_entry.id   AF-A0A264Y607-F1
#
_cell.length_a   1.000
_cell.length_b   1.000
_cell.length_c   1.000
_cell.angle_alpha   90.00
_cell.angle_beta   90.00
_cell.angle_gamma   90.00
#
_symmetry.space_group_name_H-M   'P 1'
#
loop_
_entity.id
_entity.type
_entity.pdbx_description
1 polymer ?
#
loop_
_entity_poly.entity_id
_entity_poly.type
_entity_poly.pdbx_seq_one_letter_code
_entity_poly.pdbx_strand_id
1 'polypeptide(L)'
;MIYLKIENNLGKFYKDGTFLTIDKMANVDLWNLANEAMNDNDFQMDAYDEAKLPNKAHQIIYKHVFDLLTSLITRKEQYKNECEMLYKTAYDSYK
;
A
#
# COMPACT_ATOMS: atom_id res chain seq x y z
N MET A 1 1.43 -4.54 -9.79
CA MET A 1 2.70 -5.20 -9.38
C MET A 1 2.63 -5.51 -7.88
N ILE A 2 3.24 -6.60 -7.36
CA ILE A 2 3.24 -6.87 -5.90
C ILE A 2 4.41 -6.14 -5.23
N TYR A 3 4.09 -5.19 -4.37
CA TYR A 3 5.08 -4.33 -3.69
C TYR A 3 5.39 -4.75 -2.26
N LEU A 4 4.44 -5.41 -1.59
CA LEU A 4 4.62 -5.95 -0.25
C LEU A 4 4.23 -7.43 -0.30
N LYS A 5 5.13 -8.34 0.09
CA LYS A 5 4.85 -9.78 0.11
C LYS A 5 5.42 -10.45 1.35
N ILE A 6 4.82 -11.57 1.76
CA ILE A 6 5.33 -12.39 2.85
C ILE A 6 5.86 -13.70 2.27
N GLU A 7 7.17 -13.92 2.36
CA GLU A 7 7.83 -15.08 1.76
C GLU A 7 8.87 -15.67 2.71
N ASN A 8 8.87 -16.99 2.90
CA ASN A 8 9.78 -17.72 3.80
C ASN A 8 9.79 -17.16 5.24
N ASN A 9 8.61 -16.92 5.80
CA ASN A 9 8.43 -16.36 7.14
C ASN A 9 8.99 -14.93 7.34
N LEU A 10 9.29 -14.23 6.25
CA LEU A 10 9.89 -12.90 6.24
C LEU A 10 9.03 -11.96 5.41
N GLY A 11 8.66 -10.82 5.98
CA GLY A 11 8.06 -9.71 5.25
C GLY A 11 9.11 -9.13 4.31
N LYS A 12 8.78 -9.04 3.03
CA LYS A 12 9.62 -8.43 2.01
C LYS A 12 8.88 -7.30 1.33
N PHE A 13 9.61 -6.23 1.02
CA PHE A 13 9.12 -5.12 0.24
C PHE A 13 9.93 -4.97 -1.04
N TYR A 14 9.26 -4.50 -2.09
CA TYR A 14 9.88 -4.22 -3.36
C TYR A 14 10.59 -2.87 -3.32
N LYS A 15 11.85 -2.85 -3.73
CA LYS A 15 12.69 -1.66 -3.85
C LYS A 15 13.53 -1.76 -5.11
N ASP A 16 13.36 -0.82 -6.03
CA ASP A 16 14.24 -0.63 -7.19
C ASP A 16 14.60 -1.95 -7.93
N GLY A 17 13.62 -2.84 -8.16
CA GLY A 17 13.84 -4.10 -8.87
C GLY A 17 14.21 -5.31 -7.99
N THR A 18 14.39 -5.13 -6.68
CA THR A 18 14.76 -6.20 -5.75
C THR A 18 13.81 -6.27 -4.55
N PHE A 19 13.56 -7.48 -4.04
CA PHE A 19 12.84 -7.66 -2.78
C PHE A 19 13.80 -7.65 -1.59
N LEU A 20 13.64 -6.68 -0.70
CA LEU A 20 14.38 -6.58 0.55
C LEU A 20 13.50 -6.99 1.73
N THR A 21 14.13 -7.47 2.79
CA THR A 21 13.44 -7.78 4.04
C THR A 21 13.04 -6.51 4.75
N ILE A 22 11.87 -6.53 5.38
CA ILE A 22 11.29 -5.38 6.07
C ILE A 22 12.14 -4.85 7.24
N ASP A 23 13.04 -5.67 7.81
CA ASP A 23 13.99 -5.19 8.82
C ASP A 23 14.95 -4.11 8.29
N LYS A 24 15.20 -4.10 6.98
CA LYS A 24 16.09 -3.13 6.32
C LYS A 24 15.35 -1.92 5.77
N MET A 25 14.05 -1.80 6.02
CA MET A 25 13.26 -0.69 5.51
C MET A 25 13.67 0.62 6.19
N ALA A 26 14.13 1.58 5.38
CA ALA A 26 14.38 2.94 5.83
C ALA A 26 13.15 3.84 5.57
N ASN A 27 13.11 5.02 6.21
CA ASN A 27 12.06 6.00 5.98
C ASN A 27 11.91 6.39 4.48
N VAL A 28 13.03 6.46 3.75
CA VAL A 28 13.03 6.76 2.31
C VAL A 28 12.32 5.67 1.51
N ASP A 29 12.46 4.40 1.92
CA ASP A 29 11.83 3.28 1.25
C ASP A 29 10.30 3.29 1.44
N LEU A 30 9.85 3.67 2.64
CA LEU A 30 8.44 3.88 2.92
C LEU A 30 7.84 4.99 2.05
N TRP A 31 8.57 6.10 1.90
CA TRP A 31 8.18 7.20 1.02
C TRP A 31 8.08 6.75 -0.44
N ASN A 32 9.06 5.98 -0.92
CA ASN A 32 9.03 5.44 -2.28
C ASN A 32 7.83 4.51 -2.49
N LEU A 33 7.57 3.58 -1.56
CA LEU A 33 6.40 2.70 -1.62
C LEU A 33 5.08 3.46 -1.62
N ALA A 34 4.96 4.51 -0.81
CA ALA A 34 3.78 5.37 -0.79
C ALA A 34 3.58 6.09 -2.13
N ASN A 35 4.68 6.54 -2.75
CA ASN A 35 4.65 7.19 -4.05
C ASN A 35 4.26 6.19 -5.16
N GLU A 36 4.80 4.98 -5.12
CA GLU A 36 4.41 3.89 -6.02
C GLU A 36 2.93 3.50 -5.85
N ALA A 37 2.42 3.42 -4.62
CA ALA A 37 0.99 3.16 -4.37
C ALA A 37 0.06 4.26 -4.91
N MET A 38 0.57 5.49 -5.04
CA MET A 38 -0.16 6.60 -5.63
C MET A 38 -0.09 6.60 -7.16
N ASN A 39 1.03 6.21 -7.75
CA ASN A 39 1.25 6.25 -9.19
C ASN A 39 0.79 4.96 -9.91
N ASP A 40 1.01 3.79 -9.32
CA ASP A 40 0.55 2.51 -9.84
C ASP A 40 -0.92 2.27 -9.45
N ASN A 41 -1.76 1.98 -10.45
CA ASN A 41 -3.17 1.63 -10.22
C ASN A 41 -3.36 0.14 -9.90
N ASP A 42 -2.36 -0.70 -10.16
CA ASP A 42 -2.34 -2.15 -9.89
C ASP A 42 -1.42 -2.49 -8.71
N PHE A 43 -1.27 -1.56 -7.76
CA PHE A 43 -0.47 -1.77 -6.56
C PHE A 43 -1.06 -2.89 -5.69
N GLN A 44 -0.34 -4.01 -5.58
CA GLN A 44 -0.77 -5.18 -4.81
C GLN A 44 0.12 -5.41 -3.59
N MET A 45 -0.50 -5.88 -2.51
CA MET A 45 0.15 -6.21 -1.24
C MET A 45 -0.42 -7.51 -0.69
N ASP A 46 0.44 -8.36 -0.13
CA ASP A 46 -0.02 -9.49 0.67
C ASP A 46 -0.61 -8.99 2.00
N ALA A 47 -1.77 -9.54 2.35
CA ALA A 47 -2.39 -9.29 3.65
C ALA A 47 -1.44 -9.71 4.78
N TYR A 48 -1.41 -8.88 5.83
CA TYR A 48 -0.69 -9.19 7.05
C TYR A 48 -1.18 -10.51 7.66
N ASP A 49 -0.24 -11.42 7.94
CA ASP A 49 -0.50 -12.74 8.52
C ASP A 49 0.53 -13.06 9.60
N GLU A 50 0.07 -13.14 10.85
CA GLU A 50 0.91 -13.42 12.02
C GLU A 50 1.53 -14.81 11.98
N ALA A 51 0.82 -15.80 11.40
CA ALA A 51 1.31 -17.17 11.31
C ALA A 51 2.51 -17.28 10.35
N LYS A 52 2.57 -16.40 9.34
CA LYS A 52 3.68 -16.29 8.38
C LYS A 52 4.77 -15.32 8.83
N LEU A 53 4.65 -14.68 9.99
CA LEU A 53 5.65 -13.74 10.50
C LEU A 53 5.96 -14.08 11.96
N PRO A 54 6.79 -15.09 12.25
CA PRO A 54 7.13 -15.46 13.63
C PRO A 54 7.91 -14.37 14.37
N ASN A 55 8.57 -13.46 13.65
CA ASN A 55 9.33 -12.36 14.24
C ASN A 55 8.41 -11.17 14.58
N LYS A 56 8.27 -10.87 15.88
CA LYS A 56 7.46 -9.75 16.39
C LYS A 56 7.86 -8.38 15.82
N ALA A 57 9.15 -8.14 15.59
CA ALA A 57 9.59 -6.88 15.00
C ALA A 57 9.09 -6.76 13.56
N HIS A 58 9.17 -7.84 12.78
CA HIS A 58 8.67 -7.86 11.41
C HIS A 58 7.14 -7.72 11.39
N GLN A 59 6.44 -8.32 12.35
CA GLN A 59 4.98 -8.14 12.48
C GLN A 59 4.61 -6.67 12.67
N ILE A 60 5.25 -5.99 13.62
CA ILE A 60 4.97 -4.58 13.93
C ILE A 60 5.25 -3.69 12.72
N ILE A 61 6.42 -3.83 12.10
CA ILE A 61 6.79 -2.98 10.96
C ILE A 61 5.89 -3.29 9.76
N TYR A 62 5.64 -4.57 9.45
CA TYR A 62 4.81 -4.96 8.31
C TYR A 62 3.39 -4.46 8.46
N LYS A 63 2.79 -4.66 9.63
CA LYS A 63 1.44 -4.18 9.93
C LYS A 63 1.35 -2.67 9.78
N HIS A 64 2.30 -1.93 10.37
CA HIS A 64 2.30 -0.47 10.28
C HIS A 64 2.41 0.04 8.83
N VAL A 65 3.29 -0.55 8.03
CA VAL A 65 3.47 -0.18 6.61
C VAL A 65 2.22 -0.56 5.79
N PHE A 66 1.69 -1.75 6.01
CA PHE A 66 0.48 -2.23 5.35
C PHE A 66 -0.73 -1.33 5.65
N ASP A 67 -0.93 -0.96 6.92
CA ASP A 67 -2.02 -0.07 7.35
C ASP A 67 -1.87 1.33 6.72
N LEU A 68 -0.66 1.87 6.71
CA LEU A 68 -0.37 3.16 6.07
C LEU A 68 -0.70 3.14 4.57
N LEU A 69 -0.18 2.16 3.82
CA LEU A 69 -0.41 2.05 2.38
C LEU A 69 -1.88 1.79 2.07
N THR A 70 -2.55 0.93 2.84
CA THR A 70 -3.98 0.65 2.68
C THR A 70 -4.83 1.91 2.89
N SER A 71 -4.53 2.69 3.95
CA SER A 71 -5.23 3.95 4.21
C SER A 71 -5.03 4.95 3.07
N LEU A 72 -3.84 4.96 2.47
CA LEU A 72 -3.45 5.85 1.40
C LEU A 72 -4.21 5.53 0.10
N ILE A 73 -4.27 4.25 -0.27
CA ILE A 73 -5.00 3.75 -1.44
C ILE A 73 -6.51 3.98 -1.27
N THR A 74 -7.05 3.65 -0.08
CA THR A 74 -8.47 3.84 0.23
C THR A 74 -8.86 5.30 0.07
N ARG A 75 -8.02 6.23 0.54
CA ARG A 75 -8.28 7.66 0.43
C ARG A 75 -8.21 8.14 -1.01
N LYS A 76 -7.30 7.62 -1.83
CA LYS A 76 -7.24 7.90 -3.29
C LYS A 76 -8.54 7.46 -3.98
N GLU A 77 -9.03 6.25 -3.68
CA GLU A 77 -10.29 5.76 -4.24
C GLU A 77 -11.50 6.59 -3.79
N GLN A 78 -11.55 6.97 -2.51
CA GLN A 78 -12.59 7.86 -1.99
C GLN A 78 -12.60 9.20 -2.73
N TYR A 79 -11.44 9.85 -2.88
CA TYR A 79 -11.34 11.11 -3.63
C TYR A 79 -11.81 10.96 -5.08
N LYS A 80 -11.44 9.86 -5.75
CA LYS A 80 -11.86 9.62 -7.14
C LYS A 80 -13.38 9.46 -7.24
N ASN A 81 -13.98 8.67 -6.34
CA ASN A 81 -15.43 8.47 -6.28
C ASN A 81 -16.18 9.78 -5.96
N GLU A 82 -15.67 10.58 -5.02
CA GLU A 82 -16.23 11.90 -4.70
C GLU A 82 -16.21 12.83 -5.90
N CYS A 83 -15.09 12.91 -6.64
CA CYS A 83 -15.01 13.68 -7.86
C CYS A 83 -16.03 13.21 -8.90
N GLU A 84 -16.13 11.91 -9.16
CA GLU A 84 -17.10 11.36 -10.11
C GLU A 84 -18.55 11.68 -9.72
N MET A 85 -18.90 11.56 -8.44
CA MET A 85 -20.22 11.96 -7.92
C MET A 85 -20.49 13.45 -8.11
N LEU A 86 -19.50 14.32 -7.80
CA LEU A 86 -19.63 15.76 -7.97
C LEU A 86 -19.85 16.15 -9.43
N TYR A 87 -19.08 15.56 -10.35
CA TYR A 87 -19.25 15.77 -11.78
C TYR A 87 -20.61 15.31 -12.29
N LYS A 88 -21.07 14.13 -11.85
CA LYS A 88 -22.38 13.60 -12.24
C LYS A 88 -23.52 14.50 -11.74
N THR A 89 -23.45 14.93 -10.49
CA THR A 89 -24.45 15.82 -9.87
C THR A 89 -24.50 17.18 -10.58
N ALA A 90 -23.33 17.75 -10.92
CA ALA A 90 -23.27 18.99 -11.68
C ALA A 90 -23.87 18.82 -13.07
N TYR A 91 -23.53 17.75 -13.79
CA TYR A 91 -24.07 17.46 -15.13
C TYR A 91 -25.59 17.30 -15.12
N ASP A 92 -26.15 16.54 -14.17
CA ASP A 92 -27.61 16.38 -14.02
C ASP A 92 -28.31 17.70 -13.67
N SER A 93 -27.65 18.63 -12.97
CA SER A 93 -28.22 19.95 -12.64
C SER A 93 -28.22 20.94 -13.81
N TYR A 94 -27.42 20.69 -14.84
CA TYR A 94 -27.40 21.51 -16.07
C TYR A 94 -28.36 21.01 -17.16
N LYS A 95 -29.04 19.88 -16.93
CA LYS A 95 -30.00 19.27 -17.85
C LYS A 95 -31.44 19.65 -17.48
#